data_AF-A0A531MNT8-F1
#
_entry.id   AF-A0A531MNT8-F1
#
_cell.length_a   1.000
_cell.length_b   1.000
_cell.length_c   1.000
_cell.angle_alpha   90.00
_cell.angle_beta   90.00
_cell.angle_gamma   90.00
#
_symmetry.space_group_name_H-M   'P 1'
#
loop_
_entity.id
_entity.type
_entity.pdbx_description
1 polymer ?
#
loop_
_entity_poly.entity_id
_entity_poly.type
_entity_poly.pdbx_seq_one_letter_code
_entity_poly.pdbx_strand_id
1 'polypeptide(L)' 'MGAYHGEWGFRSFSKEKPVFMQSRLSAGALLRPPYGKTFERLFGLLRRIT' A
#
# COMPACT_ATOMS: atom_id res chain seq x y z
N MET A 1 -15.83 -9.98 23.66
CA MET A 1 -16.95 -9.02 23.54
C MET A 1 -16.35 -7.63 23.49
N GLY A 2 -16.72 -6.83 22.49
CA GLY A 2 -16.05 -5.57 22.14
C GLY A 2 -16.47 -4.35 22.95
N ALA A 3 -15.78 -3.23 22.75
CA ALA A 3 -16.14 -1.94 23.29
C ALA A 3 -17.08 -1.20 22.34
N TYR A 4 -18.19 -0.65 22.84
CA TYR A 4 -19.25 -0.06 22.01
C TYR A 4 -19.44 1.45 22.25
N HIS A 5 -18.64 2.06 23.12
CA HIS A 5 -18.75 3.49 23.43
C HIS A 5 -17.85 4.33 22.53
N GLY A 6 -18.41 5.45 22.05
CA GLY A 6 -17.71 6.42 21.21
C GLY A 6 -17.22 5.83 19.89
N GLU A 7 -15.97 6.15 19.54
CA GLU A 7 -15.30 5.72 18.31
C GLU A 7 -15.35 4.19 18.12
N TRP A 8 -15.19 3.42 19.21
CA TRP A 8 -15.15 1.96 19.17
C TRP A 8 -16.50 1.35 18.76
N GLY A 9 -17.61 1.96 19.19
CA GLY A 9 -18.94 1.58 18.71
C GLY A 9 -19.11 1.87 17.23
N PHE A 10 -18.73 3.07 16.79
CA PHE A 10 -18.82 3.46 15.38
C PHE A 10 -18.01 2.52 14.46
N ARG A 11 -16.76 2.19 14.83
CA ARG A 11 -15.90 1.26 14.06
C ARG A 11 -16.42 -0.17 14.09
N SER A 12 -17.04 -0.61 15.20
CA SER A 12 -17.63 -1.95 15.31
C SER A 12 -18.87 -2.14 14.43
N PHE A 13 -19.64 -1.07 14.21
CA PHE A 13 -20.85 -1.10 13.39
C PHE A 13 -20.66 -0.53 11.98
N SER A 14 -19.45 -0.08 11.64
CA SER A 14 -19.09 0.41 10.31
C SER A 14 -18.10 -0.52 9.62
N LYS A 15 -18.08 -0.51 8.29
CA LYS A 15 -17.03 -1.18 7.53
C LYS A 15 -15.95 -0.16 7.15
N GLU A 16 -14.75 -0.33 7.70
CA GLU A 16 -13.57 0.36 7.17
C GLU A 16 -13.28 -0.18 5.77
N LYS A 17 -13.72 0.57 4.76
CA LYS A 17 -13.51 0.22 3.35
C LYS A 17 -12.14 0.71 2.91
N PRO A 18 -11.16 -0.18 2.65
CA PRO A 18 -9.90 0.27 2.08
C PRO A 18 -10.13 0.76 0.64
N VAL A 19 -9.65 1.97 0.34
CA VAL A 19 -9.68 2.54 -1.02
C VAL A 19 -8.25 2.91 -1.38
N PHE A 20 -7.72 2.26 -2.41
CA PHE A 20 -6.39 2.56 -2.97
C PHE A 20 -6.56 3.29 -4.31
N MET A 21 -6.02 4.51 -4.39
CA MET A 21 -6.02 5.33 -5.60
C MET A 21 -4.61 5.39 -6.18
N GLN A 22 -4.42 4.77 -7.35
CA GLN A 22 -3.12 4.76 -8.03
C GLN A 22 -2.93 6.05 -8.85
N SER A 23 -1.90 6.82 -8.53
CA SER A 23 -1.52 7.99 -9.33
C SER A 23 -1.09 7.60 -10.75
N ARG A 24 -1.36 8.47 -11.74
CA ARG A 24 -0.84 8.34 -13.11
C ARG A 24 0.68 8.28 -13.16
N LEU A 25 1.34 8.90 -12.19
CA LEU A 25 2.81 8.90 -12.03
C LEU A 25 3.30 7.83 -11.05
N SER A 26 2.45 6.88 -10.65
CA SER A 26 2.90 5.85 -9.69
C SER A 26 4.00 4.98 -10.30
N ALA A 27 4.95 4.59 -9.46
CA ALA A 27 6.01 3.65 -9.81
C ALA A 27 5.50 2.22 -10.06
N GLY A 28 4.19 1.95 -10.01
CA GLY A 28 3.63 0.61 -10.20
C GLY A 28 3.95 0.00 -11.58
N ALA A 29 4.19 0.83 -12.60
CA ALA A 29 4.63 0.35 -13.91
C ALA A 29 6.05 -0.26 -13.88
N LEU A 30 6.93 0.19 -12.97
CA LEU A 30 8.29 -0.33 -12.82
C LEU A 30 8.32 -1.74 -12.23
N LEU A 31 7.22 -2.18 -11.61
CA LEU A 31 7.08 -3.52 -11.04
C LEU A 31 6.49 -4.53 -12.04
N ARG A 32 6.08 -4.07 -13.23
CA ARG A 32 5.56 -4.94 -14.29
C ARG A 32 6.70 -5.46 -15.16
N PRO A 33 6.62 -6.69 -15.68
CA PRO A 33 7.61 -7.23 -16.62
C PRO A 33 7.65 -6.43 -17.93
N PRO A 34 8.76 -6.46 -18.69
CA PRO A 34 9.98 -7.25 -18.45
C PRO A 34 10.93 -6.61 -17.42
N TYR A 35 11.42 -7.41 -16.48
CA TYR A 35 12.36 -6.96 -15.45
C TYR A 35 13.73 -6.68 -16.06
N GLY A 36 14.08 -5.41 -16.20
CA GLY A 36 15.37 -4.98 -16.76
C GLY A 36 16.23 -4.21 -15.77
N LYS A 37 17.24 -3.51 -16.31
CA LYS A 37 18.21 -2.71 -15.55
C LYS A 37 17.55 -1.69 -14.60
N THR A 38 16.36 -1.18 -14.92
CA THR A 38 15.59 -0.25 -14.07
C THR A 38 15.06 -0.93 -12.81
N PHE A 39 14.55 -2.16 -12.94
CA PHE A 39 14.07 -2.96 -11.83
C PHE A 39 15.22 -3.37 -10.90
N GLU A 40 16.36 -3.81 -11.45
CA GLU A 40 17.56 -4.15 -10.68
C GLU A 40 18.11 -2.95 -9.90
N ARG A 41 18.13 -1.75 -10.51
CA ARG A 41 18.53 -0.51 -9.82
C ARG A 41 17.59 -0.16 -8.68
N LEU A 42 16.28 -0.29 -8.90
CA LEU A 42 15.27 -0.02 -7.86
C LEU A 42 15.42 -0.98 -6.67
N PHE A 43 15.56 -2.28 -6.95
CA PHE A 43 15.78 -3.29 -5.90
C PHE A 43 17.13 -3.14 -5.21
N GLY A 44 18.18 -2.76 -5.95
CA GLY A 44 19.49 -2.46 -5.38
C GLY A 44 19.45 -1.25 -4.42
N LEU A 45 18.66 -0.23 -4.75
CA LEU A 45 18.43 0.91 -3.85
C LEU A 45 17.64 0.48 -2.60
N LEU A 46 16.55 -0.28 -2.78
CA LEU A 46 15.73 -0.78 -1.67
C LEU A 46 16.55 -1.64 -0.69
N ARG A 47 17.42 -2.53 -1.19
CA ARG A 47 18.34 -3.34 -0.37
C ARG A 47 19.42 -2.55 0.36
N ARG A 48 19.64 -1.27 0.02
CA ARG A 48 20.61 -0.41 0.71
C ARG A 48 19.97 0.45 1.80
N ILE A 49 18.66 0.66 1.72
CA ILE A 49 17.90 1.52 2.63
C ILE A 49 17.24 0.71 3.74
N THR A 50 16.85 -0.53 3.44
CA THR A 50 16.38 -1.54 4.41
C THR A 50 17.54 -2.45 4.80
#